data_AF-W4QZW2-F1
#
_entry.id   AF-W4QZW2-F1
#
_cell.length_a   1.000
_cell.length_b   1.000
_cell.length_c   1.000
_cell.angle_alpha   90.00
_cell.angle_beta   90.00
_cell.angle_gamma   90.00
#
_symmetry.space_group_name_H-M   'P 1'
#
loop_
_entity.id
_entity.type
_entity.pdbx_description
1 polymer ?
#
loop_
_entity_poly.entity_id
_entity_poly.type
_entity_poly.pdbx_seq_one_letter_code
_entity_poly.pdbx_strand_id
1 'polypeptide(L)'
;MKQTLFLMTLISLPLLLGLVKEKQDECLPCKDCYDIAWDDGYGLGLATGEIRERYSIVRTLIKMGKTDKEIINIARTSYVELEDIKNQLKEYHGFFEFEVTRYELIRTLLKEGKTDEEIVQKAHSSFYELEQVKKRLKKYNGKFKWEV
;
A
#
# COMPACT_ATOMS: atom_id res chain seq x y z
N MET A 1 48.07 22.67 -5.17
CA MET A 1 46.91 23.14 -4.38
C MET A 1 45.53 22.68 -4.87
N LYS A 2 45.31 22.44 -6.18
CA LYS A 2 43.97 22.01 -6.67
C LYS A 2 43.60 20.55 -6.34
N GLN A 3 44.57 19.63 -6.28
CA GLN A 3 44.31 18.20 -6.01
C GLN A 3 44.00 17.90 -4.54
N THR A 4 44.62 18.61 -3.59
CA THR A 4 44.37 18.45 -2.16
C THR A 4 42.98 18.95 -1.74
N LEU A 5 42.47 20.01 -2.40
CA LEU A 5 41.08 20.46 -2.19
C LEU A 5 40.06 19.42 -2.67
N PHE A 6 40.32 18.77 -3.81
CA PHE A 6 39.41 17.79 -4.41
C PHE A 6 39.27 16.52 -3.56
N LEU A 7 40.36 16.08 -2.93
CA LEU A 7 40.36 14.94 -2.01
C LEU A 7 39.58 15.23 -0.72
N MET A 8 39.74 16.44 -0.16
CA MET A 8 39.02 16.84 1.05
C MET A 8 37.52 16.98 0.83
N THR A 9 37.08 17.40 -0.37
CA THR A 9 35.66 17.40 -0.75
C THR A 9 35.09 16.01 -0.98
N LEU A 10 35.90 15.04 -1.43
CA LEU A 10 35.44 13.67 -1.67
C LEU A 10 35.25 12.87 -0.37
N ILE A 11 36.03 13.17 0.67
CA ILE A 11 35.97 12.47 1.96
C ILE A 11 34.88 13.05 2.87
N SER A 12 34.59 14.35 2.76
CA SER A 12 33.54 15.00 3.57
C SER A 12 32.12 14.69 3.09
N LEU A 13 31.93 14.40 1.80
CA LEU A 13 30.63 14.11 1.22
C LEU A 13 29.96 12.83 1.77
N PRO A 14 30.64 11.66 1.87
CA PRO A 14 30.04 10.46 2.47
C PRO A 14 29.83 10.60 3.98
N LEU A 15 30.65 11.40 4.68
CA LEU A 15 30.47 11.73 6.10
C LEU A 15 29.21 12.57 6.34
N LEU A 16 28.96 13.55 5.48
CA LEU A 16 27.73 14.35 5.52
C LEU A 16 26.50 13.52 5.14
N LEU A 17 26.60 12.65 4.13
CA LEU A 17 25.51 11.73 3.77
C LEU A 17 25.20 10.73 4.88
N GLY A 18 26.23 10.23 5.58
CA GLY A 18 26.08 9.37 6.75
C GLY A 18 25.37 10.07 7.91
N LEU A 19 25.78 11.30 8.24
CA LEU A 19 25.16 12.11 9.29
C LEU A 19 23.71 12.53 8.94
N VAL A 20 23.43 12.82 7.66
CA VAL A 20 22.08 13.12 7.20
C VAL A 20 21.19 11.89 7.34
N LYS A 21 21.69 10.69 7.02
CA LYS A 21 20.94 9.44 7.19
C LYS A 21 20.67 9.12 8.66
N GLU A 22 21.69 9.26 9.52
CA GLU A 22 21.57 9.03 10.96
C GLU A 22 20.57 10.00 11.61
N LYS A 23 20.57 11.27 11.19
CA LYS A 23 19.59 12.28 11.63
C LYS A 23 18.20 12.05 11.05
N GLN A 24 18.09 11.52 9.84
CA GLN A 24 16.83 11.18 9.19
C GLN A 24 16.18 9.98 9.88
N ASP A 25 16.99 9.01 10.32
CA ASP A 25 16.55 7.86 11.12
C ASP A 25 16.18 8.27 12.57
N GLU A 26 16.83 9.29 13.16
CA GLU A 26 16.41 9.93 14.43
C GLU A 26 15.09 10.73 14.30
N CYS A 27 14.81 11.26 13.10
CA CYS A 27 13.62 12.07 12.81
C CYS A 27 12.43 11.24 12.32
N LEU A 28 12.62 9.96 12.02
CA LEU A 28 11.52 9.03 11.85
C LEU A 28 10.93 8.75 13.24
N PRO A 29 9.60 8.94 13.43
CA PRO A 29 8.98 8.58 14.71
C PRO A 29 9.31 7.10 14.98
N CYS A 30 9.72 6.82 16.21
CA CYS A 30 10.09 5.50 16.70
C CYS A 30 9.21 4.43 16.04
N LYS A 31 9.83 3.41 15.43
CA LYS A 31 9.14 2.31 14.77
C LYS A 31 8.04 1.70 15.65
N ASP A 32 8.28 1.62 16.96
CA ASP A 32 7.30 1.13 17.94
C ASP A 32 6.16 2.13 18.17
N CYS A 33 6.40 3.45 18.11
CA CYS A 33 5.35 4.47 18.16
C CYS A 33 4.54 4.54 16.86
N TYR A 34 5.16 4.20 15.73
CA TYR A 34 4.52 4.09 14.42
C TYR A 34 3.53 2.91 14.39
N ASP A 35 3.94 1.73 14.85
CA ASP A 35 3.07 0.55 14.91
C ASP A 35 1.89 0.79 15.87
N ILE A 36 2.08 1.48 17.00
CA ILE A 36 1.00 1.80 17.95
C ILE A 36 -0.01 2.80 17.35
N ALA A 37 0.44 3.88 16.71
CA ALA A 37 -0.46 4.86 16.10
C ALA A 37 -1.18 4.32 14.85
N TRP A 38 -0.53 3.35 14.17
CA TRP A 38 -1.10 2.66 13.03
C TRP A 38 -2.16 1.64 13.47
N ASP A 39 -1.89 0.81 14.47
CA ASP A 39 -2.84 -0.19 14.95
C ASP A 39 -4.12 0.43 15.52
N ASP A 40 -4.02 1.55 16.25
CA ASP A 40 -5.19 2.20 16.87
C ASP A 40 -6.15 2.80 15.82
N GLY A 41 -5.64 3.23 14.66
CA GLY A 41 -6.42 3.86 13.59
C GLY A 41 -6.72 2.97 12.39
N TYR A 42 -5.88 1.97 12.10
CA TYR A 42 -5.95 1.15 10.89
C TYR A 42 -7.16 0.22 10.90
N GLY A 43 -7.38 -0.49 12.01
CA GLY A 43 -8.54 -1.37 12.16
C GLY A 43 -9.86 -0.59 12.04
N LEU A 44 -9.95 0.57 12.72
CA LEU A 44 -11.12 1.45 12.63
C LEU A 44 -11.30 2.01 11.21
N GLY A 45 -10.24 2.51 10.59
CA GLY A 45 -10.28 3.06 9.23
C GLY A 45 -10.60 2.02 8.16
N LEU A 46 -10.24 0.76 8.37
CA LEU A 46 -10.69 -0.35 7.53
C LEU A 46 -12.16 -0.69 7.74
N ALA A 47 -12.65 -0.63 8.97
CA ALA A 47 -14.05 -0.88 9.31
C ALA A 47 -14.99 0.22 8.77
N THR A 48 -14.56 1.48 8.84
CA THR A 48 -15.32 2.63 8.29
C THR A 48 -15.17 2.76 6.77
N GLY A 49 -14.15 2.14 6.18
CA GLY A 49 -13.86 2.21 4.74
C GLY A 49 -12.99 3.38 4.32
N GLU A 50 -12.66 4.29 5.23
CA GLU A 50 -11.82 5.48 4.98
C GLU A 50 -10.45 5.10 4.42
N ILE A 51 -9.81 4.06 4.99
CA ILE A 51 -8.51 3.59 4.51
C ILE A 51 -8.61 2.99 3.12
N ARG A 52 -9.68 2.23 2.84
CA ARG A 52 -9.88 1.61 1.51
C ARG A 52 -10.02 2.69 0.43
N GLU A 53 -10.76 3.76 0.73
CA GLU A 53 -10.93 4.89 -0.17
C GLU A 53 -9.61 5.63 -0.40
N ARG A 54 -8.93 6.04 0.68
CA ARG A 54 -7.65 6.76 0.61
C ARG A 54 -6.60 5.96 -0.17
N TYR A 55 -6.47 4.68 0.12
CA TYR A 55 -5.51 3.79 -0.56
C TYR A 55 -5.86 3.61 -2.04
N SER A 56 -7.15 3.52 -2.39
CA SER A 56 -7.60 3.46 -3.78
C SER A 56 -7.27 4.76 -4.55
N ILE A 57 -7.43 5.92 -3.92
CA ILE A 57 -7.04 7.22 -4.47
C ILE A 57 -5.53 7.26 -4.70
N VAL A 58 -4.73 6.92 -3.68
CA VAL A 58 -3.26 6.90 -3.79
C VAL A 58 -2.79 5.97 -4.92
N ARG A 59 -3.32 4.74 -4.99
CA ARG A 59 -3.02 3.80 -6.09
C ARG A 59 -3.32 4.40 -7.46
N THR A 60 -4.42 5.13 -7.59
CA THR A 60 -4.81 5.79 -8.85
C THR A 60 -3.82 6.90 -9.21
N LEU A 61 -3.44 7.74 -8.25
CA LEU A 61 -2.46 8.81 -8.46
C LEU A 61 -1.09 8.27 -8.85
N ILE A 62 -0.64 7.16 -8.24
CA ILE A 62 0.59 6.44 -8.62
C ILE A 62 0.50 5.99 -10.09
N LYS A 63 -0.61 5.38 -10.51
CA LYS A 63 -0.81 4.93 -11.90
C LYS A 63 -0.84 6.09 -12.91
N MET A 64 -1.27 7.28 -12.47
CA MET A 64 -1.24 8.50 -13.27
C MET A 64 0.16 9.13 -13.34
N GLY A 65 1.17 8.56 -12.68
CA GLY A 65 2.53 9.08 -12.67
C GLY A 65 2.70 10.35 -11.82
N LYS A 66 1.83 10.56 -10.83
CA LYS A 66 1.96 11.69 -9.89
C LYS A 66 3.20 11.53 -9.01
N THR A 67 3.83 12.66 -8.70
CA THR A 67 4.97 12.71 -7.77
C THR A 67 4.50 12.48 -6.33
N ASP A 68 5.40 12.03 -5.47
CA ASP A 68 5.10 11.77 -4.05
C ASP A 68 4.53 13.02 -3.35
N LYS A 69 5.10 14.20 -3.65
CA LYS A 69 4.61 15.48 -3.14
C LYS A 69 3.18 15.78 -3.61
N GLU A 70 2.84 15.53 -4.87
CA GLU A 70 1.47 15.70 -5.36
C GLU A 70 0.52 14.72 -4.67
N ILE A 71 0.92 13.46 -4.51
CA ILE A 71 0.10 12.42 -3.88
C ILE A 71 -0.22 12.79 -2.44
N ILE A 72 0.79 13.18 -1.67
CA ILE A 72 0.65 13.60 -0.27
C ILE A 72 -0.33 14.75 -0.13
N ASN A 73 -0.24 15.76 -1.01
CA ASN A 73 -1.12 16.91 -0.97
C ASN A 73 -2.57 16.57 -1.38
N ILE A 74 -2.76 15.73 -2.40
CA ILE A 74 -4.08 15.39 -2.92
C ILE A 74 -4.80 14.40 -1.98
N ALA A 75 -4.11 13.33 -1.60
CA ALA A 75 -4.68 12.27 -0.77
C ALA A 75 -4.62 12.57 0.73
N ARG A 76 -4.03 13.70 1.14
CA ARG A 76 -3.85 14.12 2.54
C ARG A 76 -3.23 13.01 3.38
N THR A 77 -2.13 12.45 2.88
CA THR A 77 -1.39 11.34 3.50
C THR A 77 0.03 11.78 3.89
N SER A 78 0.77 10.97 4.64
CA SER A 78 2.18 11.24 4.99
C SER A 78 3.15 10.55 4.03
N TYR A 79 4.42 10.96 4.03
CA TYR A 79 5.47 10.24 3.27
C TYR A 79 5.60 8.79 3.71
N VAL A 80 5.48 8.53 5.02
CA VAL A 80 5.60 7.18 5.59
C VAL A 80 4.43 6.29 5.17
N GLU A 81 3.19 6.79 5.26
CA GLU A 81 2.02 6.05 4.76
C GLU A 81 2.07 5.84 3.24
N LEU A 82 2.56 6.82 2.48
CA LEU A 82 2.75 6.65 1.04
C LEU A 82 3.78 5.56 0.72
N GLU A 83 4.89 5.49 1.48
CA GLU A 83 5.89 4.45 1.33
C GLU A 83 5.31 3.07 1.66
N ASP A 84 4.54 2.95 2.73
CA ASP A 84 3.83 1.71 3.08
C ASP A 84 2.85 1.27 1.98
N ILE A 85 2.00 2.19 1.50
CA ILE A 85 1.08 1.92 0.38
C ILE A 85 1.84 1.40 -0.85
N LYS A 86 2.98 2.01 -1.19
CA LYS A 86 3.81 1.55 -2.31
C LYS A 86 4.40 0.17 -2.06
N ASN A 87 4.85 -0.11 -0.84
CA ASN A 87 5.38 -1.41 -0.45
C ASN A 87 4.30 -2.49 -0.54
N GLN A 88 3.10 -2.26 -0.01
CA GLN A 88 1.97 -3.18 -0.15
C GLN A 88 1.62 -3.41 -1.63
N LEU A 89 1.53 -2.36 -2.44
CA LEU A 89 1.26 -2.52 -3.87
C LEU A 89 2.35 -3.32 -4.59
N LYS A 90 3.60 -3.26 -4.13
CA LYS A 90 4.69 -4.07 -4.68
C LYS A 90 4.55 -5.53 -4.24
N GLU A 91 4.35 -5.76 -2.94
CA GLU A 91 4.24 -7.08 -2.32
C GLU A 91 3.03 -7.86 -2.84
N TYR A 92 1.87 -7.21 -2.89
CA TYR A 92 0.61 -7.81 -3.33
C TYR A 92 0.31 -7.54 -4.80
N HIS A 93 1.34 -7.40 -5.64
CA HIS A 93 1.22 -7.34 -7.12
C HIS A 93 0.18 -6.33 -7.66
N GLY A 94 0.12 -5.15 -7.04
CA GLY A 94 -0.75 -4.03 -7.41
C GLY A 94 -2.09 -3.99 -6.66
N PHE A 95 -2.26 -4.86 -5.66
CA PHE A 95 -3.39 -4.90 -4.74
C PHE A 95 -2.96 -4.52 -3.33
N PHE A 96 -3.92 -4.43 -2.42
CA PHE A 96 -3.69 -4.35 -0.99
C PHE A 96 -4.01 -5.68 -0.31
N GLU A 97 -3.39 -5.96 0.82
CA GLU A 97 -3.64 -7.19 1.60
C GLU A 97 -5.13 -7.42 1.85
N PHE A 98 -5.84 -6.38 2.29
CA PHE A 98 -7.29 -6.44 2.55
C PHE A 98 -8.14 -6.70 1.29
N GLU A 99 -7.64 -6.38 0.09
CA GLU A 99 -8.30 -6.77 -1.16
C GLU A 99 -8.03 -8.23 -1.47
N VAL A 100 -6.78 -8.69 -1.34
CA VAL A 100 -6.40 -10.08 -1.59
C VAL A 100 -7.17 -11.03 -0.66
N THR A 101 -7.13 -10.80 0.64
CA THR A 101 -7.85 -11.62 1.64
C THR A 101 -9.34 -11.70 1.36
N ARG A 102 -9.96 -10.57 0.97
CA ARG A 102 -11.39 -10.53 0.65
C ARG A 102 -11.72 -11.21 -0.67
N TYR A 103 -10.86 -11.08 -1.68
CA TYR A 103 -11.03 -11.77 -2.97
C TYR A 103 -10.89 -13.28 -2.82
N GLU A 104 -9.98 -13.73 -1.94
CA GLU A 104 -9.84 -15.13 -1.56
C GLU A 104 -11.07 -15.68 -0.83
N LEU A 105 -11.63 -14.89 0.09
CA LEU A 105 -12.90 -15.23 0.74
C LEU A 105 -14.05 -15.36 -0.27
N ILE A 106 -14.18 -14.40 -1.19
CA ILE A 106 -15.18 -14.45 -2.28
C ILE A 106 -14.98 -15.71 -3.13
N ARG A 107 -13.74 -16.02 -3.52
CA ARG A 107 -13.41 -17.23 -4.30
C ARG A 107 -13.83 -18.50 -3.56
N THR A 108 -13.60 -18.55 -2.25
CA THR A 108 -13.96 -19.71 -1.42
C THR A 108 -15.47 -19.88 -1.36
N LEU A 109 -16.22 -18.82 -1.06
CA LEU A 109 -17.69 -18.87 -0.99
C LEU A 109 -18.33 -19.22 -2.35
N LEU A 110 -17.74 -18.77 -3.46
CA LEU A 110 -18.15 -19.18 -4.81
C LEU A 110 -17.96 -20.69 -5.03
N LYS A 111 -16.84 -21.27 -4.57
CA LYS A 111 -16.59 -22.72 -4.67
C LYS A 111 -17.54 -23.54 -3.79
N GLU A 112 -17.96 -22.97 -2.66
CA GLU A 112 -18.99 -23.56 -1.79
C GLU A 112 -20.41 -23.47 -2.36
N GLY A 113 -20.60 -22.78 -3.50
CA GLY A 113 -21.92 -22.62 -4.13
C GLY A 113 -22.85 -21.66 -3.39
N LYS A 114 -22.32 -20.71 -2.62
CA LYS A 114 -23.10 -19.66 -1.93
C LYS A 114 -23.77 -18.72 -2.93
N THR A 115 -24.92 -18.16 -2.55
CA THR A 115 -25.59 -17.15 -3.39
C THR A 115 -24.83 -15.84 -3.40
N ASP A 116 -25.09 -14.99 -4.39
CA ASP A 116 -24.42 -13.69 -4.51
C ASP A 116 -24.73 -12.80 -3.28
N GLU A 117 -25.95 -12.84 -2.76
CA GLU A 117 -26.35 -12.13 -1.54
C GLU A 117 -25.54 -12.61 -0.32
N GLU A 118 -25.41 -13.92 -0.13
CA GLU A 118 -24.62 -14.50 0.96
C GLU A 118 -23.14 -14.08 0.85
N ILE A 119 -22.59 -14.07 -0.36
CA ILE A 119 -21.20 -13.71 -0.61
C ILE A 119 -20.97 -12.23 -0.29
N VAL A 120 -21.82 -11.35 -0.81
CA VAL A 120 -21.74 -9.90 -0.58
C VAL A 120 -21.79 -9.59 0.91
N GLN A 121 -22.71 -10.24 1.64
CA GLN A 121 -22.85 -10.06 3.08
C GLN A 121 -21.64 -10.57 3.86
N LYS A 122 -21.19 -11.81 3.60
CA LYS A 122 -20.08 -12.44 4.35
C LYS A 122 -18.72 -11.82 4.05
N ALA A 123 -18.50 -11.39 2.81
CA ALA A 123 -17.24 -10.78 2.39
C ALA A 123 -17.19 -9.26 2.66
N HIS A 124 -18.24 -8.67 3.24
CA HIS A 124 -18.37 -7.21 3.40
C HIS A 124 -18.00 -6.46 2.12
N SER A 125 -18.60 -6.92 1.02
CA SER A 125 -18.28 -6.49 -0.34
C SER A 125 -19.52 -5.84 -0.99
N SER A 126 -19.43 -5.53 -2.28
CA SER A 126 -20.56 -5.07 -3.09
C SER A 126 -20.81 -6.04 -4.24
N PHE A 127 -22.02 -6.05 -4.78
CA PHE A 127 -22.30 -6.81 -6.01
C PHE A 127 -21.37 -6.44 -7.15
N TYR A 128 -20.99 -5.16 -7.26
CA TYR A 128 -20.01 -4.71 -8.24
C TYR A 128 -18.66 -5.39 -8.04
N GLU A 129 -18.13 -5.39 -6.82
CA GLU A 129 -16.84 -6.00 -6.50
C GLU A 129 -16.88 -7.53 -6.70
N LEU A 130 -17.96 -8.20 -6.30
CA LEU A 130 -18.21 -9.62 -6.59
C LEU A 130 -18.11 -9.91 -8.10
N GLU A 131 -18.79 -9.13 -8.93
CA GLU A 131 -18.74 -9.30 -10.39
C GLU A 131 -17.35 -9.07 -10.97
N GLN A 132 -16.56 -8.14 -10.41
CA GLN A 132 -15.16 -7.96 -10.79
C GLN A 132 -14.31 -9.20 -10.44
N VAL A 133 -14.53 -9.79 -9.26
CA VAL A 133 -13.83 -11.02 -8.84
C VAL A 133 -14.19 -12.19 -9.75
N LYS A 134 -15.48 -12.42 -10.04
CA LYS A 134 -15.93 -13.46 -10.97
C LYS A 134 -15.29 -13.30 -12.36
N LYS A 135 -15.25 -12.07 -12.90
CA LYS A 135 -14.59 -11.79 -14.19
C LYS A 135 -13.10 -12.12 -14.18
N ARG A 136 -12.39 -11.79 -13.09
CA ARG A 136 -10.95 -12.09 -12.93
C ARG A 136 -10.71 -13.59 -12.85
N LEU A 137 -11.47 -14.31 -12.01
CA LEU A 137 -11.37 -15.76 -11.88
C LEU A 137 -11.65 -16.45 -13.21
N LYS A 138 -12.69 -16.03 -13.94
CA LYS A 138 -12.99 -16.56 -15.28
C LYS A 138 -11.83 -16.35 -16.26
N LYS A 139 -11.18 -15.19 -16.22
CA LYS A 139 -10.05 -14.86 -17.10
C LYS A 139 -8.83 -15.75 -16.84
N TYR A 140 -8.58 -16.17 -15.60
CA TYR A 140 -7.42 -16.96 -15.22
C TYR A 140 -7.79 -18.36 -14.71
N ASN A 141 -8.85 -18.96 -15.26
CA ASN A 141 -9.25 -20.34 -15.02
C ASN A 141 -9.41 -20.71 -13.53
N GLY A 142 -10.05 -19.83 -12.76
CA GLY A 142 -10.29 -19.99 -11.32
C GLY A 142 -9.14 -19.53 -10.42
N LYS A 143 -8.05 -19.03 -11.00
CA LYS A 143 -6.94 -18.38 -10.29
C LYS A 143 -7.03 -16.87 -10.38
N PHE A 144 -6.22 -16.18 -9.59
CA PHE A 144 -5.96 -14.75 -9.72
C PHE A 144 -4.64 -14.51 -10.46
N LYS A 145 -4.47 -13.31 -11.02
CA LYS A 145 -3.29 -12.96 -11.83
C LYS A 145 -1.97 -13.15 -11.08
N TRP A 146 -1.96 -12.96 -9.76
CA TRP A 146 -0.76 -13.12 -8.94
C TRP A 146 -0.39 -14.58 -8.66
N GLU A 147 -1.25 -15.54 -8.99
CA GLU A 147 -1.00 -16.99 -8.84
C GLU A 147 -0.52 -17.66 -10.15
N VAL A 148 -0.30 -16.87 -11.22
CA VAL A 148 -0.05 -17.34 -12.59
C VAL A 148 1.27 -16.81 -13.13
#